data_AF-A0A918N8R0-F1
#
_entry.id   AF-A0A918N8R0-F1
#
_cell.length_a   1.000
_cell.length_b   1.000
_cell.length_c   1.000
_cell.angle_alpha   90.00
_cell.angle_beta   90.00
_cell.angle_gamma   90.00
#
_symmetry.space_group_name_H-M   'P 1'
#
loop_
_entity.id
_entity.type
_entity.pdbx_description
1 polymer ?
#
loop_
_entity_poly.entity_id
_entity_poly.type
_entity_poly.pdbx_seq_one_letter_code
_entity_poly.pdbx_strand_id
1 'polypeptide(L)'
;MKSTIATSKKTLIATGLVVALAAGSTGAFAWGGGDKGPREPGQRFEYIFKQLNLTEEQSTEVIEVMQSFAEAQREAMRERRDSGAQRPTQEERDALRAAAHQQLADQLGTVLQPTQVEALMEYMEFHGKGMKGGGHHRGKISNQATDIESSSN
;
A
#
# COMPACT_ATOMS: atom_id res chain seq x y z
N MET A 1 -14.31 -6.60 -59.86
CA MET A 1 -13.07 -6.10 -59.24
C MET A 1 -13.08 -6.53 -57.77
N LYS A 2 -12.18 -7.42 -57.36
CA LYS A 2 -12.09 -7.94 -55.98
C LYS A 2 -11.08 -7.09 -55.23
N SER A 3 -11.47 -6.50 -54.09
CA SER A 3 -10.56 -5.76 -53.22
C SER A 3 -10.47 -6.49 -51.88
N THR A 4 -9.30 -7.05 -51.60
CA THR A 4 -8.92 -7.73 -50.36
C THR A 4 -8.27 -6.71 -49.42
N ILE A 5 -8.86 -6.48 -48.25
CA ILE A 5 -8.27 -5.64 -47.19
C ILE A 5 -7.41 -6.54 -46.32
N ALA A 6 -6.10 -6.28 -46.34
CA ALA A 6 -5.09 -7.01 -45.59
C ALA A 6 -5.05 -6.59 -44.11
N THR A 7 -5.06 -7.59 -43.23
CA THR A 7 -4.90 -7.46 -41.78
C THR A 7 -3.50 -6.92 -41.44
N SER A 8 -3.44 -5.73 -40.86
CA SER A 8 -2.19 -5.10 -40.43
C SER A 8 -1.73 -5.68 -39.08
N LYS A 9 -0.61 -6.40 -39.10
CA LYS A 9 0.13 -6.87 -37.92
C LYS A 9 0.80 -5.64 -37.26
N LYS A 10 0.42 -5.32 -36.04
CA LYS A 10 1.08 -4.25 -35.26
C LYS A 10 2.37 -4.82 -34.64
N THR A 11 3.49 -4.39 -35.20
CA THR A 11 4.85 -4.67 -34.72
C THR A 11 5.07 -3.95 -33.39
N LEU A 12 5.37 -4.69 -32.34
CA LEU A 12 5.77 -4.15 -31.03
C LEU A 12 7.20 -3.60 -31.14
N ILE A 13 7.36 -2.30 -30.94
CA ILE A 13 8.66 -1.65 -30.76
C ILE A 13 9.02 -1.82 -29.30
N ALA A 14 9.94 -2.76 -29.02
CA ALA A 14 10.55 -2.95 -27.71
C ALA A 14 11.58 -1.83 -27.48
N THR A 15 11.17 -0.77 -26.80
CA THR A 15 12.08 0.28 -26.32
C THR A 15 12.64 -0.19 -24.98
N GLY A 16 13.86 -0.75 -25.01
CA GLY A 16 14.59 -1.14 -23.80
C GLY A 16 15.04 0.11 -23.04
N LEU A 17 14.56 0.27 -21.82
CA LEU A 17 15.06 1.25 -20.86
C LEU A 17 15.98 0.51 -19.88
N VAL A 18 17.27 0.82 -19.88
CA VAL A 18 18.21 0.32 -18.88
C VAL A 18 18.27 1.35 -17.75
N VAL A 19 17.64 1.04 -16.62
CA VAL A 19 17.80 1.81 -15.38
C VAL A 19 18.78 1.04 -14.49
N ALA A 20 20.01 1.54 -14.42
CA ALA A 20 20.95 1.11 -13.41
C ALA A 20 20.60 1.81 -12.10
N LEU A 21 19.77 1.19 -11.26
CA LEU A 21 19.56 1.66 -9.89
C LEU A 21 20.69 1.12 -9.01
N ALA A 22 21.59 2.02 -8.60
CA ALA A 22 22.68 1.71 -7.70
C ALA A 22 22.15 1.39 -6.29
N ALA A 23 22.62 0.27 -5.75
CA ALA A 23 22.32 -0.21 -4.41
C ALA A 23 22.70 0.80 -3.31
N GLY A 24 21.85 0.92 -2.29
CA GLY A 24 22.27 1.53 -1.03
C GLY A 24 21.15 1.96 -0.09
N SER A 25 20.57 1.03 0.67
CA SER A 25 20.43 1.14 2.13
C SER A 25 19.66 -0.05 2.70
N THR A 26 20.36 -0.96 3.38
CA THR A 26 19.79 -1.92 4.33
C THR A 26 19.31 -1.17 5.57
N GLY A 27 18.11 -0.59 5.49
CA GLY A 27 17.40 0.00 6.62
C GLY A 27 16.40 -0.99 7.20
N ALA A 28 16.85 -1.86 8.11
CA ALA A 28 15.95 -2.69 8.90
C ALA A 28 15.10 -1.79 9.82
N PHE A 29 13.85 -1.50 9.43
CA PHE A 29 12.89 -0.82 10.30
C PHE A 29 11.64 -1.67 10.53
N ALA A 30 11.55 -2.10 11.79
CA ALA A 30 10.52 -2.94 12.37
C ALA A 30 9.10 -2.36 12.19
N TRP A 31 8.21 -3.19 11.63
CA TRP A 31 6.78 -2.93 11.62
C TRP A 31 6.07 -3.79 12.68
N GLY A 32 5.82 -3.16 13.83
CA GLY A 32 4.75 -3.39 14.81
C GLY A 32 4.16 -4.80 15.01
N GLY A 33 4.54 -5.42 16.14
CA GLY A 33 3.59 -5.83 17.19
C GLY A 33 2.61 -6.95 16.89
N GLY A 34 3.09 -8.19 16.94
CA GLY A 34 2.30 -9.41 17.15
C GLY A 34 3.23 -10.62 17.13
N ASP A 35 3.03 -11.60 17.99
CA ASP A 35 3.84 -12.84 18.17
C ASP A 35 3.96 -13.76 16.94
N LYS A 36 3.76 -13.24 15.74
CA LYS A 36 4.11 -13.87 14.47
C LYS A 36 5.14 -12.94 13.83
N GLY A 37 6.39 -13.40 13.75
CA GLY A 37 7.52 -12.61 13.25
C GLY A 37 7.23 -11.85 11.94
N PRO A 38 8.03 -10.82 11.61
CA PRO A 38 7.77 -9.94 10.48
C PRO A 38 7.58 -10.78 9.22
N ARG A 39 6.32 -10.96 8.78
CA ARG A 39 6.04 -11.51 7.46
C ARG A 39 6.62 -10.53 6.46
N GLU A 40 7.67 -10.95 5.77
CA GLU A 40 8.28 -10.15 4.71
C GLU A 40 7.18 -9.69 3.75
N PRO A 41 7.18 -8.41 3.34
CA PRO A 41 6.16 -7.87 2.45
C PRO A 41 5.99 -8.71 1.17
N GLY A 42 7.08 -9.30 0.65
CA GLY A 42 7.03 -10.21 -0.50
C GLY A 42 6.15 -11.44 -0.30
N GLN A 43 6.13 -12.03 0.91
CA GLN A 43 5.30 -13.21 1.20
C GLN A 43 3.80 -12.92 1.15
N ARG A 44 3.40 -11.65 1.29
CA ARG A 44 1.98 -11.26 1.21
C ARG A 44 1.48 -11.17 -0.22
N PHE A 45 2.37 -10.85 -1.16
CA PHE A 45 2.03 -10.66 -2.56
C PHE A 45 2.40 -11.85 -3.45
N GLU A 46 3.13 -12.84 -2.92
CA GLU A 46 3.57 -14.02 -3.67
C GLU A 46 2.41 -14.73 -4.41
N TYR A 47 1.24 -14.83 -3.78
CA TYR A 47 0.05 -15.41 -4.42
C TYR A 47 -0.39 -14.61 -5.66
N ILE A 48 -0.53 -13.29 -5.54
CA ILE A 48 -0.98 -12.45 -6.67
C ILE A 48 0.10 -12.35 -7.74
N PHE A 49 1.39 -12.30 -7.37
CA PHE A 49 2.49 -12.29 -8.34
C PHE A 49 2.53 -13.55 -9.19
N LYS A 50 2.33 -14.73 -8.57
CA LYS A 50 2.18 -15.99 -9.30
C LYS A 50 0.96 -15.97 -10.22
N GLN A 51 -0.18 -15.47 -9.76
CA GLN A 51 -1.40 -15.38 -10.56
C GLN A 51 -1.24 -14.45 -11.78
N LEU A 52 -0.47 -13.37 -11.63
CA LEU A 52 -0.14 -12.42 -12.69
C LEU A 52 1.03 -12.88 -13.58
N ASN A 53 1.64 -14.04 -13.27
CA ASN A 53 2.84 -14.57 -13.91
C ASN A 53 3.98 -13.54 -13.96
N LEU A 54 4.20 -12.83 -12.86
CA LEU A 54 5.34 -11.91 -12.76
C LEU A 54 6.63 -12.71 -12.68
N THR A 55 7.66 -12.20 -13.36
CA THR A 55 9.04 -12.68 -13.18
C THR A 55 9.54 -12.32 -11.78
N GLU A 56 10.64 -12.94 -11.36
CA GLU A 56 11.29 -12.61 -10.08
C GLU A 56 11.80 -11.16 -10.09
N GLU A 57 12.35 -10.70 -11.22
CA GLU A 57 12.78 -9.31 -11.38
C GLU A 57 11.59 -8.34 -11.25
N GLN A 58 10.50 -8.57 -12.00
CA GLN A 58 9.30 -7.72 -11.93
C GLN A 58 8.66 -7.72 -10.53
N SER A 59 8.63 -8.88 -9.87
CA SER A 59 8.10 -8.98 -8.50
C SER A 59 8.92 -8.13 -7.52
N THR A 60 10.24 -8.13 -7.68
CA THR A 60 11.16 -7.32 -6.86
C THR A 60 10.93 -5.83 -7.12
N GLU A 61 10.88 -5.41 -8.38
CA GLU A 61 10.62 -4.02 -8.76
C GLU A 61 9.25 -3.52 -8.27
N VAL A 62 8.20 -4.35 -8.37
CA VAL A 62 6.87 -4.02 -7.83
C VAL A 62 6.92 -3.83 -6.31
N ILE A 63 7.63 -4.70 -5.59
CA ILE A 63 7.80 -4.54 -4.14
C ILE A 63 8.50 -3.22 -3.82
N GLU A 64 9.56 -2.87 -4.55
CA GLU A 64 10.29 -1.62 -4.36
C GLU A 64 9.40 -0.38 -4.61
N VAL A 65 8.64 -0.38 -5.71
CA VAL A 65 7.67 0.69 -6.01
C VAL A 65 6.66 0.84 -4.87
N MET A 66 6.08 -0.27 -4.40
CA MET A 66 5.10 -0.24 -3.33
C MET A 66 5.69 0.21 -1.98
N GLN A 67 6.93 -0.17 -1.67
CA GLN A 67 7.63 0.27 -0.45
C GLN A 67 7.89 1.78 -0.49
N SER A 68 8.50 2.26 -1.56
CA SER A 68 8.78 3.69 -1.76
C SER A 68 7.50 4.53 -1.68
N PHE A 69 6.43 4.09 -2.35
CA PHE A 69 5.14 4.75 -2.28
C PHE A 69 4.56 4.79 -0.86
N ALA A 70 4.63 3.67 -0.13
CA ALA A 70 4.13 3.59 1.25
C ALA A 70 4.93 4.49 2.22
N GLU A 71 6.24 4.61 2.01
CA GLU A 71 7.10 5.51 2.78
C GLU A 71 6.74 6.98 2.53
N ALA A 72 6.60 7.38 1.26
CA ALA A 72 6.19 8.73 0.89
C ALA A 72 4.81 9.10 1.48
N GLN A 73 3.83 8.18 1.42
CA GLN A 73 2.52 8.40 2.05
C GLN A 73 2.60 8.52 3.57
N ARG A 74 3.48 7.73 4.21
CA ARG A 74 3.70 7.80 5.66
C ARG A 74 4.32 9.14 6.06
N GLU A 75 5.28 9.63 5.29
CA GLU A 75 5.92 10.93 5.52
C GLU A 75 4.91 12.07 5.36
N ALA A 76 4.16 12.11 4.26
CA ALA A 76 3.11 13.11 4.03
C ALA A 76 2.06 13.13 5.18
N MET A 77 1.70 11.96 5.70
CA MET A 77 0.80 11.85 6.85
C MET A 77 1.44 12.33 8.17
N ARG A 78 2.74 12.12 8.37
CA ARG A 78 3.48 12.67 9.52
C ARG A 78 3.52 14.20 9.44
N GLU A 79 3.90 14.76 8.31
CA GLU A 79 3.94 16.22 8.09
C GLU A 79 2.56 16.87 8.29
N ARG A 80 1.50 16.24 7.77
CA ARG A 80 0.13 16.72 7.99
C ARG A 80 -0.25 16.72 9.47
N ARG A 81 0.16 15.69 10.23
CA ARG A 81 -0.10 15.65 11.68
C ARG A 81 0.71 16.71 12.42
N ASP A 82 1.98 16.86 12.06
CA ASP A 82 2.92 17.74 12.77
C ASP A 82 2.63 19.22 12.47
N SER A 83 1.99 19.54 11.32
CA SER A 83 1.47 20.88 11.02
C SER A 83 0.20 21.27 11.81
N GLY A 84 -0.37 20.37 12.60
CA GLY A 84 -1.60 20.61 13.35
C GLY A 84 -2.86 20.67 12.47
N ALA A 85 -2.78 20.21 11.22
CA ALA A 85 -3.90 20.22 10.30
C ALA A 85 -5.09 19.43 10.85
N GLN A 86 -6.30 19.93 10.61
CA GLN A 86 -7.51 19.25 11.04
C GLN A 86 -7.64 17.88 10.35
N ARG A 87 -8.25 16.93 11.07
CA ARG A 87 -8.54 15.60 10.57
C ARG A 87 -9.38 15.69 9.29
N PRO A 88 -8.98 15.03 8.19
CA PRO A 88 -9.71 15.13 6.94
C PRO A 88 -11.14 14.63 7.05
N THR A 89 -12.04 15.32 6.34
CA THR A 89 -13.44 14.92 6.17
C THR A 89 -13.53 13.58 5.44
N GLN A 90 -14.72 12.97 5.39
CA GLN A 90 -14.89 11.71 4.65
C GLN A 90 -14.61 11.91 3.15
N GLU A 91 -15.14 12.98 2.57
CA GLU A 91 -14.94 13.33 1.16
C GLU A 91 -13.46 13.58 0.84
N GLU A 92 -12.75 14.33 1.70
CA GLU A 92 -11.30 14.54 1.55
C GLU A 92 -10.51 13.23 1.65
N ARG A 93 -10.90 12.32 2.55
CA ARG A 93 -10.25 11.01 2.67
C ARG A 93 -10.44 10.17 1.41
N ASP A 94 -11.63 10.20 0.82
CA ASP A 94 -11.92 9.44 -0.38
C ASP A 94 -11.20 10.05 -1.59
N ALA A 95 -11.12 11.38 -1.68
CA ALA A 95 -10.30 12.08 -2.69
C ALA A 95 -8.81 11.75 -2.55
N LEU A 96 -8.26 11.77 -1.33
CA LEU A 96 -6.88 11.38 -1.07
C LEU A 96 -6.62 9.91 -1.41
N ARG A 97 -7.57 9.01 -1.12
CA ARG A 97 -7.46 7.61 -1.50
C ARG A 97 -7.46 7.45 -3.02
N ALA A 98 -8.35 8.13 -3.74
CA ALA A 98 -8.42 8.07 -5.18
C ALA A 98 -7.14 8.61 -5.84
N ALA A 99 -6.61 9.73 -5.34
CA ALA A 99 -5.34 10.30 -5.80
C ALA A 99 -4.17 9.33 -5.55
N ALA A 100 -4.09 8.75 -4.35
CA ALA A 100 -3.07 7.76 -4.02
C ALA A 100 -3.18 6.50 -4.90
N HIS A 101 -4.41 6.05 -5.19
CA HIS A 101 -4.66 4.91 -6.06
C HIS A 101 -4.17 5.17 -7.49
N GLN A 102 -4.49 6.33 -8.05
CA GLN A 102 -4.03 6.71 -9.39
C GLN A 102 -2.50 6.80 -9.45
N GLN A 103 -1.90 7.50 -8.48
CA GLN A 103 -0.44 7.67 -8.44
C GLN A 103 0.29 6.33 -8.34
N LEU A 104 -0.21 5.39 -7.53
CA LEU A 104 0.38 4.06 -7.43
C LEU A 104 0.23 3.27 -8.74
N ALA A 105 -0.94 3.33 -9.38
CA ALA A 105 -1.17 2.68 -10.68
C ALA A 105 -0.21 3.20 -11.76
N ASP A 106 0.01 4.52 -11.80
CA ASP A 106 0.94 5.15 -12.74
C ASP A 106 2.39 4.67 -12.52
N GLN A 107 2.82 4.55 -11.25
CA GLN A 107 4.15 4.05 -10.91
C GLN A 107 4.31 2.57 -11.27
N LEU A 108 3.31 1.73 -10.96
CA LEU A 108 3.32 0.32 -11.30
C LEU A 108 3.30 0.08 -12.81
N GLY A 109 2.67 0.98 -13.59
CA GLY A 109 2.66 0.93 -15.06
C GLY A 109 4.02 1.07 -15.72
N THR A 110 5.07 1.44 -14.97
CA THR A 110 6.45 1.47 -15.47
C THR A 110 7.11 0.08 -15.52
N VAL A 111 6.60 -0.87 -14.72
CA VAL A 111 7.18 -2.22 -14.53
C VAL A 111 6.22 -3.35 -14.93
N LEU A 112 4.91 -3.07 -14.89
CA LEU A 112 3.83 -4.01 -15.22
C LEU A 112 3.07 -3.60 -16.48
N GLN A 113 2.47 -4.58 -17.14
CA GLN A 113 1.51 -4.32 -18.21
C GLN A 113 0.22 -3.72 -17.64
N PRO A 114 -0.54 -2.91 -18.42
CA PRO A 114 -1.76 -2.26 -17.93
C PRO A 114 -2.77 -3.22 -17.28
N THR A 115 -2.95 -4.42 -17.87
CA THR A 115 -3.86 -5.44 -17.33
C THR A 115 -3.35 -6.07 -16.03
N GLN A 116 -2.04 -6.14 -15.83
CA GLN A 116 -1.43 -6.62 -14.58
C GLN A 116 -1.54 -5.55 -13.48
N VAL A 117 -1.39 -4.27 -13.84
CA VAL A 117 -1.63 -3.15 -12.91
C VAL A 117 -3.06 -3.19 -12.41
N GLU A 118 -4.04 -3.25 -13.31
CA GLU A 118 -5.47 -3.28 -12.94
C GLU A 118 -5.78 -4.43 -11.97
N ALA A 119 -5.33 -5.65 -12.29
CA ALA A 119 -5.55 -6.83 -11.45
C ALA A 119 -4.83 -6.74 -10.08
N LEU A 120 -3.62 -6.17 -10.05
CA LEU A 120 -2.91 -5.94 -8.79
C LEU A 120 -3.61 -4.87 -7.92
N MET A 121 -4.09 -3.79 -8.53
CA MET A 121 -4.82 -2.73 -7.83
C MET A 121 -6.14 -3.24 -7.27
N GLU A 122 -6.90 -4.03 -8.05
CA GLU A 122 -8.13 -4.69 -7.58
C GLU A 122 -7.85 -5.63 -6.40
N TYR A 123 -6.80 -6.45 -6.50
CA TYR A 123 -6.37 -7.32 -5.41
C TYR A 123 -6.07 -6.52 -4.14
N MET A 124 -5.35 -5.41 -4.26
CA MET A 124 -5.00 -4.52 -3.14
C MET A 124 -6.22 -3.81 -2.55
N GLU A 125 -7.20 -3.41 -3.36
CA GLU A 125 -8.43 -2.80 -2.84
C GLU A 125 -9.23 -3.80 -1.99
N PHE A 126 -9.37 -5.03 -2.49
CA PHE A 126 -10.10 -6.08 -1.80
C PHE A 126 -9.40 -6.52 -0.50
N HIS A 127 -8.07 -6.69 -0.54
CA HIS A 127 -7.30 -7.21 0.60
C HIS A 127 -6.76 -6.13 1.55
N GLY A 128 -6.62 -4.88 1.08
CA GLY A 128 -6.09 -3.76 1.87
C GLY A 128 -7.06 -3.25 2.93
N LYS A 129 -8.37 -3.46 2.75
CA LYS A 129 -9.42 -2.97 3.66
C LYS A 129 -9.59 -3.82 4.93
N GLY A 130 -8.90 -4.96 5.03
CA GLY A 130 -9.08 -5.97 6.07
C GLY A 130 -8.37 -5.72 7.42
N MET A 131 -7.55 -4.67 7.56
CA MET A 131 -6.88 -4.37 8.84
C MET A 131 -7.64 -3.37 9.73
N LYS A 132 -8.98 -3.37 9.66
CA LYS A 132 -9.84 -2.89 10.77
C LYS A 132 -9.88 -3.94 11.88
N GLY A 133 -8.72 -4.32 12.39
CA GLY A 133 -8.58 -5.23 13.52
C GLY A 133 -8.66 -4.47 14.84
N GLY A 134 -9.80 -4.59 15.53
CA GLY A 134 -9.79 -4.80 16.98
C GLY A 134 -9.51 -3.59 17.88
N GLY A 135 -10.23 -2.49 17.72
CA GLY A 135 -10.39 -1.50 18.78
C GLY A 135 -11.39 -1.96 19.85
N HIS A 136 -11.19 -3.15 20.45
CA HIS A 136 -11.96 -3.58 21.62
C HIS A 136 -11.17 -3.27 22.90
N HIS A 137 -11.77 -2.44 23.76
CA HIS A 137 -11.47 -2.27 25.19
C HIS A 137 -10.08 -1.75 25.58
N ARG A 138 -9.89 -0.42 25.55
CA ARG A 138 -9.07 0.25 26.58
C ARG A 138 -10.01 0.67 27.71
N GLY A 139 -9.80 0.05 28.86
CA GLY A 139 -10.78 -0.08 29.95
C GLY A 139 -11.39 1.21 30.48
N LYS A 140 -12.67 1.10 30.85
CA LYS A 140 -13.26 1.89 31.92
C LYS A 140 -12.41 1.69 33.17
N ILE A 141 -11.67 2.72 33.61
CA ILE A 141 -11.30 2.84 35.01
C ILE A 141 -12.49 3.53 35.67
N SER A 142 -13.40 2.73 36.20
CA SER A 142 -14.33 3.17 37.23
C SER A 142 -13.51 3.46 38.49
N ASN A 143 -13.21 4.74 38.74
CA ASN A 143 -12.87 5.20 40.08
C ASN A 143 -14.17 5.24 40.91
N GLN A 144 -14.54 4.08 41.47
CA GLN A 144 -15.32 4.00 42.70
C GLN A 144 -14.43 3.32 43.75
N ALA A 145 -14.64 3.69 45.01
CA ALA A 145 -13.93 3.29 46.22
C ALA A 145 -12.69 4.14 46.59
N THR A 146 -12.94 5.23 47.31
CA THR A 146 -12.43 5.33 48.69
C THR A 146 -13.47 6.09 49.51
N ASP A 147 -14.37 5.32 50.11
CA ASP A 147 -14.95 5.64 51.40
C ASP A 147 -13.79 5.87 52.39
N ILE A 148 -13.63 7.10 52.88
CA ILE A 148 -12.91 7.38 54.13
C ILE A 148 -13.76 8.40 54.90
N GLU A 149 -14.63 7.84 55.73
CA GLU A 149 -14.63 8.06 57.18
C GLU A 149 -14.26 9.48 57.67
N SER A 150 -15.27 10.21 58.15
CA SER A 150 -15.08 11.12 59.30
C SER A 150 -16.41 11.30 60.04
N SER A 151 -16.74 10.29 60.84
CA SER A 151 -17.47 10.49 62.10
C SER A 151 -16.45 10.90 63.17
N SER A 152 -16.91 11.69 64.15
CA SER A 152 -16.19 12.36 65.26
C SER A 152 -15.69 13.75 64.84
N ASN A 153 -16.14 14.87 65.42
CA ASN A 153 -16.60 15.15 66.77
C ASN A 153 -17.65 16.27 66.75
#